data_AF-A0AAN8TQ04-F1
#
_entry.id   AF-A0AAN8TQ04-F1
#
_cell.length_a   1.000
_cell.length_b   1.000
_cell.length_c   1.000
_cell.angle_alpha   90.00
_cell.angle_beta   90.00
_cell.angle_gamma   90.00
#
_symmetry.space_group_name_H-M   'P 1'
#
loop_
_entity.id
_entity.type
_entity.pdbx_description
1 polymer ?
#
loop_
_entity_poly.entity_id
_entity_poly.type
_entity_poly.pdbx_seq_one_letter_code
_entity_poly.pdbx_strand_id
1 'polypeptide(L)'
;MVVAEVACPVPLLMLAEKPGKEESREFFDLIKGVTYTMNFPELVGKRCLGVGIPGWIFTADLKGNMNLFHLNSRCLIELPHMNTLENFDYDYHIEFEYYVEKALLSFDPHTNDGYILMINQGVPRSLAYWKPGNTGFITGLF
;
A
#
# COMPACT_ATOMS: atom_id res chain seq x y z
N MET A 1 -32.68 9.00 19.74
CA MET A 1 -32.14 8.28 18.56
C MET A 1 -30.94 9.09 18.08
N VAL A 2 -29.74 8.72 18.51
CA VAL A 2 -28.52 9.43 18.13
C VAL A 2 -28.13 8.87 16.76
N VAL A 3 -28.20 9.71 15.73
CA VAL A 3 -27.63 9.35 14.43
C VAL A 3 -26.14 9.24 14.67
N ALA A 4 -25.60 8.03 14.64
CA ALA A 4 -24.16 7.85 14.60
C ALA A 4 -23.68 8.60 13.36
N GLU A 5 -22.95 9.69 13.54
CA GLU A 5 -22.19 10.27 12.44
C GLU A 5 -21.31 9.14 11.91
N VAL A 6 -21.64 8.66 10.71
CA VAL A 6 -20.71 7.86 9.95
C VAL A 6 -19.55 8.79 9.70
N ALA A 7 -18.51 8.69 10.51
CA ALA A 7 -17.28 9.42 10.33
C ALA A 7 -16.77 9.06 8.93
N CYS A 8 -17.03 9.93 7.96
CA CYS A 8 -16.49 9.77 6.61
C CYS A 8 -14.97 9.82 6.78
N PRO A 9 -14.24 8.74 6.47
CA PRO A 9 -12.79 8.74 6.60
C PRO A 9 -12.26 9.91 5.79
N VAL A 10 -11.61 10.86 6.44
CA VAL A 10 -11.06 12.02 5.75
C VAL A 10 -9.97 11.52 4.82
N PRO A 11 -10.02 11.83 3.51
CA PRO A 11 -8.95 11.46 2.60
C PRO A 11 -7.70 12.27 2.99
N LEU A 12 -6.73 11.60 3.60
CA LEU A 12 -5.43 12.16 3.89
C LEU A 12 -4.51 11.89 2.70
N LEU A 13 -3.86 12.94 2.19
CA LEU A 13 -2.82 12.82 1.19
C LEU A 13 -1.47 12.63 1.88
N MET A 14 -0.86 11.47 1.72
CA MET A 14 0.54 11.27 2.14
C MET A 14 1.46 12.09 1.22
N LEU A 15 2.28 12.96 1.80
CA LEU A 15 3.27 13.76 1.09
C LEU A 15 4.57 12.97 0.88
N ALA A 16 5.36 13.42 -0.09
CA ALA A 16 6.65 12.80 -0.40
C ALA A 16 7.61 12.83 0.81
N GLU A 17 8.47 11.81 0.88
CA GLU A 17 9.56 11.75 1.84
C GLU A 17 10.48 12.98 1.71
N LYS A 18 10.95 13.51 2.84
CA LYS A 18 11.84 14.68 2.88
C LYS A 18 13.27 14.25 3.21
N PRO A 19 14.28 14.72 2.44
CA PRO A 19 15.68 14.47 2.75
C PRO A 19 16.07 14.96 4.16
N GLY A 20 16.80 14.14 4.90
CA GLY A 20 17.21 14.37 6.29
C GLY A 20 16.09 14.23 7.34
N LYS A 21 14.89 13.79 6.92
CA LYS A 21 13.73 13.49 7.78
C LYS A 21 12.99 12.25 7.27
N GLU A 22 13.74 11.25 6.81
CA GLU A 22 13.22 10.09 6.11
C GLU A 22 12.24 9.28 6.95
N GLU A 23 12.46 9.22 8.28
CA GLU A 23 11.55 8.55 9.21
C GLU A 23 10.24 9.30 9.43
N SER A 24 10.13 10.55 8.99
CA SER A 24 8.92 11.35 9.13
C SER A 24 8.02 11.21 7.90
N ARG A 25 6.72 11.08 8.14
CA ARG A 25 5.69 11.15 7.09
C ARG A 25 4.71 12.26 7.41
N GLU A 26 4.37 12.99 6.36
CA GLU A 26 3.40 14.07 6.43
C GLU A 26 2.12 13.67 5.73
N PHE A 27 0.99 13.98 6.35
CA PHE A 27 -0.35 13.69 5.86
C PHE A 27 -1.13 14.99 5.80
N PHE A 28 -1.47 15.42 4.59
CA PHE A 28 -2.26 16.61 4.36
C PHE A 28 -3.75 16.27 4.39
N ASP A 29 -4.48 16.93 5.28
CA ASP A 29 -5.94 16.87 5.39
C ASP A 29 -6.55 17.84 4.37
N LEU A 30 -7.11 17.28 3.29
CA LEU A 30 -7.71 18.05 2.20
C LEU A 30 -8.93 18.88 2.64
N ILE A 31 -9.59 18.51 3.75
CA ILE A 31 -10.79 19.18 4.25
C ILE A 31 -10.40 20.34 5.17
N LYS A 32 -9.48 20.08 6.10
CA LYS A 32 -9.06 21.07 7.10
C LYS A 32 -7.94 21.98 6.64
N GLY A 33 -7.23 21.61 5.57
CA GLY A 33 -6.04 22.33 5.10
C GLY A 33 -4.88 22.28 6.09
N VAL A 34 -4.79 21.22 6.91
CA VAL A 34 -3.72 21.06 7.91
C VAL A 34 -2.85 19.85 7.57
N THR A 35 -1.56 19.92 7.91
CA THR A 35 -0.62 18.81 7.76
C THR A 35 -0.33 18.18 9.11
N TYR A 36 -0.52 16.87 9.20
CA TYR A 36 -0.11 16.06 10.35
C TYR A 36 1.25 15.42 10.06
N THR A 37 2.13 15.41 11.05
CA THR A 37 3.45 14.79 10.94
C THR A 37 3.57 13.64 11.95
N MET A 38 4.05 12.50 11.50
CA MET A 38 4.19 11.29 12.31
C MET A 38 5.47 10.54 11.94
N ASN A 39 6.07 9.83 12.90
CA ASN A 39 7.26 9.01 12.64
C ASN A 39 6.88 7.58 12.23
N PHE A 40 7.48 7.12 11.15
CA PHE A 40 7.31 5.83 10.49
C PHE A 40 8.67 5.33 9.94
N PRO A 41 9.60 4.91 10.81
CA PRO A 41 10.86 4.31 10.37
C PRO A 41 10.65 3.09 9.46
N GLU A 42 9.52 2.39 9.59
CA GLU A 42 9.16 1.22 8.79
C GLU A 42 8.89 1.54 7.30
N LEU A 43 8.66 2.82 6.98
CA LEU A 43 8.32 3.30 5.65
C LEU A 43 9.48 3.95 4.90
N VAL A 44 10.63 4.15 5.56
CA VAL A 44 11.83 4.79 4.99
C VAL A 44 12.24 4.10 3.69
N GLY A 45 12.41 4.88 2.62
CA GLY A 45 12.83 4.36 1.32
C GLY A 45 11.83 3.40 0.66
N LYS A 46 10.58 3.36 1.14
CA LYS A 46 9.50 2.56 0.55
C LYS A 46 8.52 3.44 -0.19
N ARG A 47 8.14 3.01 -1.39
CA ARG A 47 6.95 3.54 -2.05
C ARG A 47 5.73 3.17 -1.23
N CYS A 48 4.79 4.10 -1.08
CA CYS A 48 3.56 3.91 -0.31
C CYS A 48 2.33 4.20 -1.18
N LEU A 49 1.34 3.30 -1.17
CA LEU A 49 0.09 3.44 -1.91
C LEU A 49 -1.11 3.20 -0.99
N GLY A 50 -2.13 4.06 -1.06
CA GLY A 50 -3.40 3.79 -0.38
C GLY A 50 -4.12 2.60 -1.01
N VAL A 51 -4.77 1.78 -0.18
CA VAL A 51 -5.44 0.53 -0.62
C VAL A 51 -6.96 0.54 -0.49
N GLY A 52 -7.55 1.73 -0.31
CA GLY A 52 -9.01 1.91 -0.20
C GLY A 52 -9.61 1.56 1.16
N ILE A 53 -8.85 0.93 2.08
CA ILE A 53 -9.24 0.69 3.46
C ILE A 53 -8.52 1.69 4.37
N PRO A 54 -9.23 2.44 5.24
CA PRO A 54 -8.60 3.41 6.14
C PRO A 54 -7.47 2.82 6.98
N GLY A 55 -6.38 3.58 7.13
CA GLY A 55 -5.22 3.17 7.92
C GLY A 55 -4.26 2.20 7.23
N TRP A 56 -4.71 1.45 6.23
CA TRP A 56 -3.86 0.53 5.48
C TRP A 56 -3.19 1.20 4.27
N ILE A 57 -1.92 0.86 4.07
CA ILE A 57 -1.17 1.21 2.87
C ILE A 57 -0.41 -0.02 2.36
N PHE A 58 -0.26 -0.09 1.05
CA PHE A 58 0.68 -0.98 0.39
C PHE A 58 2.05 -0.30 0.38
N THR A 59 3.11 -1.09 0.58
CA THR A 59 4.50 -0.62 0.54
C THR A 59 5.36 -1.52 -0.34
N ALA A 60 6.30 -0.93 -1.06
CA ALA A 60 7.33 -1.64 -1.82
C ALA A 60 8.69 -0.96 -1.67
N ASP A 61 9.76 -1.73 -1.51
CA ASP A 61 11.12 -1.23 -1.40
C ASP A 61 11.98 -1.51 -2.65
N LEU A 62 13.17 -0.92 -2.69
CA LEU A 62 14.19 -1.13 -3.73
C LEU A 62 14.81 -2.54 -3.72
N LYS A 63 14.33 -3.46 -2.91
CA LYS A 63 14.71 -4.87 -2.98
C LYS A 63 13.59 -5.73 -3.53
N GLY A 64 12.40 -5.17 -3.78
CA GLY A 64 11.22 -5.91 -4.22
C GLY A 64 10.41 -6.53 -3.08
N ASN A 65 10.72 -6.18 -1.82
CA ASN A 65 9.89 -6.59 -0.69
C ASN A 65 8.61 -5.75 -0.69
N MET A 66 7.48 -6.44 -0.61
CA MET A 66 6.17 -5.81 -0.61
C MET A 66 5.44 -6.12 0.70
N ASN A 67 4.70 -5.15 1.24
CA ASN A 67 3.94 -5.35 2.48
C ASN A 67 2.64 -4.56 2.47
N LEU A 68 1.66 -5.01 3.25
CA LEU A 68 0.61 -4.14 3.78
C LEU A 68 1.05 -3.64 5.15
N PHE A 69 0.92 -2.34 5.38
CA PHE A 69 1.26 -1.71 6.64
C PHE A 69 0.08 -0.89 7.14
N HIS A 70 -0.25 -1.04 8.42
CA HIS A 70 -1.29 -0.26 9.05
C HIS A 70 -0.70 0.86 9.91
N LEU A 71 -1.05 2.11 9.57
CA LEU A 71 -0.44 3.32 10.15
C LEU A 71 -0.61 3.42 11.68
N ASN A 72 -1.76 3.03 12.22
CA ASN A 72 -2.04 3.20 13.65
C ASN A 72 -1.55 2.02 14.50
N SER A 73 -1.81 0.79 14.06
CA SER A 73 -1.45 -0.43 14.82
C SER A 73 -0.02 -0.88 14.57
N ARG A 74 0.65 -0.33 13.55
CA ARG A 74 1.97 -0.78 13.07
C ARG A 74 1.98 -2.26 12.66
N CYS A 75 0.81 -2.82 12.39
CA CYS A 75 0.70 -4.16 11.84
C CYS A 75 1.35 -4.18 10.45
N LEU A 76 2.22 -5.17 10.25
CA LEU A 76 2.91 -5.43 8.99
C LEU A 76 2.50 -6.82 8.51
N ILE A 77 1.99 -6.89 7.29
CA ILE A 77 1.68 -8.15 6.61
C ILE A 77 2.62 -8.24 5.41
N GLU A 78 3.52 -9.21 5.46
CA GLU A 78 4.42 -9.51 4.36
C GLU A 78 3.63 -10.06 3.18
N LEU A 79 3.89 -9.50 2.00
CA LEU A 79 3.33 -9.97 0.74
C LEU A 79 4.36 -10.81 0.01
N PRO A 80 3.95 -11.63 -0.97
CA PRO A 80 4.90 -12.25 -1.88
C PRO A 80 5.81 -11.20 -2.51
N HIS A 81 7.04 -11.59 -2.76
CA HIS A 81 8.05 -10.72 -3.33
C HIS A 81 7.68 -10.33 -4.78
N MET A 82 8.18 -9.17 -5.24
CA MET A 82 7.82 -8.59 -6.55
C MET A 82 8.16 -9.51 -7.73
N ASN A 83 9.14 -10.40 -7.60
CA ASN A 83 9.46 -11.45 -8.59
C ASN A 83 8.37 -12.51 -8.80
N THR A 84 7.32 -12.52 -7.98
CA THR A 84 6.14 -13.37 -8.20
C THR A 84 5.11 -12.71 -9.12
N LEU A 85 5.32 -11.45 -9.48
CA LEU A 85 4.51 -10.73 -10.45
C LEU A 85 4.90 -11.14 -11.88
N GLU A 86 3.92 -11.15 -12.76
CA GLU A 86 4.09 -11.63 -14.12
C GLU A 86 4.96 -10.66 -14.94
N ASN A 87 5.93 -11.20 -15.70
CA ASN A 87 6.85 -10.41 -16.53
C ASN A 87 7.71 -9.40 -15.76
N PHE A 88 7.81 -9.53 -14.43
CA PHE A 88 8.73 -8.72 -13.65
C PHE A 88 10.18 -9.17 -13.87
N ASP A 89 11.02 -8.25 -14.32
CA ASP A 89 12.45 -8.47 -14.51
C ASP A 89 13.28 -7.29 -13.98
N TYR A 90 14.19 -7.58 -13.04
CA TYR A 90 15.09 -6.59 -12.44
C TYR A 90 16.01 -5.91 -13.45
N ASP A 91 16.37 -6.60 -14.53
CA ASP A 91 17.31 -6.07 -15.52
C ASP A 91 16.66 -5.07 -16.48
N TYR A 92 15.32 -5.06 -16.57
CA TYR A 92 14.56 -4.19 -17.48
C TYR A 92 13.84 -3.03 -16.78
N HIS A 93 13.63 -3.10 -15.47
CA HIS A 93 12.90 -2.07 -14.73
C HIS A 93 13.86 -1.23 -13.88
N ILE A 94 14.09 0.02 -14.29
CA ILE A 94 14.99 0.96 -13.58
C ILE A 94 14.39 1.46 -12.25
N GLU A 95 13.06 1.48 -12.17
CA GLU A 95 12.25 2.01 -11.06
C GLU A 95 11.21 0.96 -10.64
N PHE A 96 11.67 -0.23 -10.25
CA PHE A 96 10.77 -1.37 -10.02
C PHE A 96 9.86 -1.21 -8.79
N GLU A 97 10.18 -0.35 -7.82
CA GLU A 97 9.23 0.05 -6.79
C GLU A 97 7.98 0.70 -7.42
N TYR A 98 8.08 1.23 -8.65
CA TYR A 98 6.97 1.76 -9.42
C TYR A 98 6.13 0.71 -10.15
N TYR A 99 6.58 -0.55 -10.16
CA TYR A 99 5.94 -1.64 -10.89
C TYR A 99 4.51 -1.92 -10.45
N VAL A 100 4.17 -1.73 -9.16
CA VAL A 100 2.77 -1.81 -8.71
C VAL A 100 2.11 -0.44 -8.82
N GLU A 101 1.37 -0.14 -9.86
CA GLU A 101 0.82 1.22 -10.06
C GLU A 101 -0.30 1.56 -9.07
N LYS A 102 -1.11 0.57 -8.69
CA LYS A 102 -2.25 0.71 -7.77
C LYS A 102 -2.44 -0.56 -6.96
N ALA A 103 -3.00 -0.42 -5.77
CA ALA A 103 -3.34 -1.52 -4.88
C ALA A 103 -4.71 -1.28 -4.24
N LEU A 104 -5.49 -2.34 -4.02
CA LEU A 104 -6.84 -2.30 -3.46
C LEU A 104 -7.07 -3.51 -2.56
N LEU A 105 -7.60 -3.29 -1.37
CA LEU A 105 -8.05 -4.34 -0.46
C LEU A 105 -9.57 -4.52 -0.56
N SER A 106 -10.02 -5.78 -0.59
CA SER A 106 -11.45 -6.08 -0.60
C SER A 106 -12.10 -5.90 0.78
N PHE A 107 -11.35 -6.13 1.87
CA PHE A 107 -11.79 -6.01 3.26
C PHE A 107 -10.62 -5.59 4.16
N ASP A 108 -10.92 -5.12 5.39
CA ASP A 108 -9.91 -4.80 6.40
C ASP A 108 -9.28 -6.09 6.98
N PRO A 109 -7.95 -6.30 6.80
CA PRO A 109 -7.24 -7.45 7.35
C PRO A 109 -7.33 -7.62 8.87
N HIS A 110 -7.64 -6.58 9.64
CA HIS A 110 -7.87 -6.74 11.09
C HIS A 110 -9.17 -7.44 11.44
N THR A 111 -10.15 -7.44 10.53
CA THR A 111 -11.52 -7.88 10.81
C THR A 111 -11.95 -9.09 10.01
N ASN A 112 -11.20 -9.44 8.96
CA ASN A 112 -11.57 -10.50 8.04
C ASN A 112 -10.31 -11.13 7.43
N ASP A 113 -10.01 -12.37 7.78
CA ASP A 113 -8.86 -13.13 7.25
C ASP A 113 -9.02 -13.55 5.78
N GLY A 114 -10.22 -13.43 5.22
CA GLY A 114 -10.55 -13.74 3.82
C GLY A 114 -10.36 -12.57 2.85
N TYR A 115 -9.63 -11.53 3.24
CA TYR A 115 -9.36 -10.37 2.38
C TYR A 115 -8.54 -10.76 1.13
N ILE A 116 -8.76 -10.03 0.05
CA ILE A 116 -8.02 -10.15 -1.21
C ILE A 116 -7.34 -8.81 -1.47
N LEU A 117 -6.04 -8.85 -1.75
CA LEU A 117 -5.30 -7.74 -2.30
C LEU A 117 -5.32 -7.86 -3.82
N MET A 118 -5.83 -6.84 -4.50
CA MET A 118 -5.70 -6.68 -5.94
C MET A 118 -4.70 -5.57 -6.24
N ILE A 119 -3.86 -5.79 -7.25
CA ILE A 119 -2.89 -4.81 -7.72
C ILE A 119 -2.99 -4.63 -9.23
N ASN A 120 -2.75 -3.40 -9.67
CA ASN A 120 -2.43 -3.12 -11.06
C ASN A 120 -0.92 -3.17 -11.20
N GLN A 121 -0.41 -4.17 -11.89
CA GLN A 121 1.01 -4.25 -12.23
C GLN A 121 1.29 -3.37 -13.45
N GLY A 122 2.54 -2.92 -13.57
CA GLY A 122 3.06 -2.17 -14.71
C GLY A 122 3.09 -3.07 -15.94
N VAL A 123 3.98 -2.83 -16.91
CA VAL A 123 4.03 -3.59 -18.19
C VAL A 123 3.96 -5.11 -17.93
N PRO A 124 2.89 -5.82 -18.37
CA PRO A 124 1.98 -5.53 -19.49
C PRO A 124 0.68 -4.75 -19.19
N ARG A 125 0.53 -4.17 -18.00
CA ARG A 125 -0.67 -3.52 -17.43
C ARG A 125 -1.80 -4.51 -17.18
N SER A 126 -1.49 -5.57 -16.45
CA SER A 126 -2.48 -6.56 -16.04
C SER A 126 -2.85 -6.41 -14.55
N LEU A 127 -3.92 -7.09 -14.16
CA LEU A 127 -4.34 -7.19 -12.77
C LEU A 127 -3.81 -8.49 -12.19
N ALA A 128 -3.23 -8.40 -11.00
CA ALA A 128 -2.88 -9.55 -10.20
C ALA A 128 -3.56 -9.48 -8.85
N TYR A 129 -3.85 -10.63 -8.26
CA TYR A 129 -4.42 -10.69 -6.93
C TYR A 129 -3.67 -11.67 -6.03
N TRP A 130 -3.77 -11.42 -4.72
CA TRP A 130 -3.20 -12.25 -3.68
C TRP A 130 -4.20 -12.39 -2.53
N LYS A 131 -4.20 -13.55 -1.89
CA LYS A 131 -4.94 -13.83 -0.66
C LYS A 131 -3.98 -14.43 0.37
N PRO A 132 -4.24 -14.26 1.68
CA PRO A 132 -3.50 -14.94 2.72
C PRO A 132 -3.34 -16.44 2.43
N GLY A 133 -2.12 -16.94 2.60
CA GLY A 133 -1.75 -18.34 2.33
C GLY A 133 -1.29 -18.63 0.89
N ASN A 134 -1.46 -17.72 -0.06
CA ASN A 134 -0.84 -17.88 -1.39
C ASN A 134 0.66 -17.57 -1.32
N THR A 135 1.48 -18.37 -2.01
CA THR A 135 2.94 -18.17 -2.12
C THR A 135 3.34 -17.11 -3.15
N GLY A 136 2.42 -16.69 -4.01
CA GLY A 136 2.64 -15.73 -5.09
C GLY A 136 1.36 -15.07 -5.53
N PHE A 137 1.48 -14.03 -6.34
CA PHE A 137 0.34 -13.39 -6.99
C PHE A 137 -0.20 -14.27 -8.12
N ILE A 138 -1.51 -14.18 -8.36
CA ILE A 138 -2.19 -14.83 -9.46
C ILE A 138 -2.63 -13.73 -10.43
N THR A 139 -2.13 -13.76 -11.67
CA THR A 139 -2.60 -12.84 -12.71
C THR A 139 -3.96 -13.28 -13.24
N GLY A 140 -4.92 -12.36 -13.31
CA GLY A 140 -6.16 -12.54 -14.04
C GLY A 140 -6.09 -11.97 -15.45
N LEU A 141 -6.55 -12.73 -16.45
CA LEU A 141 -7.01 -12.16 -17.71
C LEU A 141 -8.44 -11.65 -17.45
N PHE A 142 -8.65 -10.33 -17.47
CA PHE A 142 -9.98 -9.73 -17.52
C PHE A 142 -10.30 -9.31 -18.94
#